data_AF-A0A433B365-F1
#
_entry.id   AF-A0A433B365-F1
#
_cell.length_a   1.000
_cell.length_b   1.000
_cell.length_c   1.000
_cell.angle_alpha   90.00
_cell.angle_beta   90.00
_cell.angle_gamma   90.00
#
_symmetry.space_group_name_H-M   'P 1'
#
loop_
_entity.id
_entity.type
_entity.pdbx_description
1 polymer ?
#
loop_
_entity_poly.entity_id
_entity_poly.type
_entity_poly.pdbx_seq_one_letter_code
_entity_poly.pdbx_strand_id
1 'polypeptide(L)'
;MLSDDVFRDRLEATLVDIERWAATIRDCADVGIAASDRYWRIAVVPNEDLACAFELMIRSDQKFGLKLAAETYDDRPIERFDIFPALVRAIEAGRVDKIEMYNTMTDALVGIATRVELAPGWDWIGDRRVARATAAEEWRTRRFLPYRR
;
A
#
# COMPACT_ATOMS: atom_id res chain seq x y z
N MET A 1 -20.68 -9.25 4.08
CA MET A 1 -20.69 -7.83 3.69
C MET A 1 -21.39 -7.03 4.78
N LEU A 2 -20.85 -5.88 5.15
CA LEU A 2 -21.52 -4.96 6.08
C LEU A 2 -22.74 -4.35 5.39
N SER A 3 -23.72 -3.89 6.19
CA SER A 3 -24.75 -3.01 5.65
C SER A 3 -24.13 -1.68 5.21
N ASP A 4 -24.72 -1.05 4.20
CA ASP A 4 -24.17 0.17 3.59
C ASP A 4 -23.99 1.31 4.61
N ASP A 5 -24.89 1.45 5.58
CA ASP A 5 -24.78 2.49 6.62
C ASP A 5 -23.60 2.23 7.57
N VAL A 6 -23.45 0.98 8.05
CA VAL A 6 -22.32 0.61 8.91
C VAL A 6 -20.99 0.69 8.17
N PHE A 7 -20.98 0.37 6.87
CA PHE A 7 -19.81 0.54 6.02
C PHE A 7 -19.44 2.03 5.90
N ARG A 8 -20.41 2.90 5.62
CA ARG A 8 -20.19 4.34 5.47
C ARG A 8 -19.67 4.99 6.77
N ASP A 9 -20.28 4.69 7.91
CA ASP A 9 -19.84 5.24 9.20
C ASP A 9 -18.40 4.84 9.54
N ARG A 10 -18.06 3.56 9.32
CA ARG A 10 -16.69 3.06 9.55
C ARG A 10 -15.69 3.64 8.56
N LEU A 11 -16.09 3.79 7.29
CA LEU A 11 -15.27 4.42 6.28
C LEU A 11 -14.97 5.87 6.66
N GLU A 12 -15.99 6.65 7.01
CA GLU A 12 -15.84 8.06 7.39
C GLU A 12 -14.87 8.23 8.56
N ALA A 13 -15.04 7.47 9.64
CA ALA A 13 -14.13 7.50 10.78
C ALA A 13 -12.68 7.18 10.37
N THR A 14 -12.51 6.21 9.47
CA THR A 14 -11.18 5.81 8.97
C THR A 14 -10.56 6.88 8.09
N LEU A 15 -11.35 7.53 7.21
CA LEU A 15 -10.88 8.61 6.36
C LEU A 15 -10.42 9.81 7.20
N VAL A 16 -11.15 10.17 8.25
CA VAL A 16 -10.75 11.23 9.20
C VAL A 16 -9.37 10.94 9.81
N ASP A 17 -9.10 9.69 10.20
CA ASP A 17 -7.81 9.31 10.77
C ASP A 17 -6.68 9.36 9.74
N ILE A 18 -6.93 8.96 8.49
CA ILE A 18 -5.95 9.08 7.41
C ILE A 18 -5.70 10.56 7.07
N GLU A 19 -6.72 11.40 7.02
CA GLU A 19 -6.58 12.83 6.73
C GLU A 19 -5.82 13.57 7.84
N ARG A 20 -6.07 13.22 9.11
CA ARG A 20 -5.26 13.71 10.24
C ARG A 20 -3.81 13.30 10.10
N TRP A 21 -3.54 12.02 9.83
CA TRP A 21 -2.19 11.54 9.56
C TRP A 21 -1.54 12.30 8.39
N ALA A 22 -2.27 12.48 7.29
CA ALA A 22 -1.81 13.17 6.10
C ALA A 22 -1.40 14.62 6.39
N ALA A 23 -2.12 15.32 7.27
CA ALA A 23 -1.74 16.65 7.74
C ALA A 23 -0.42 16.65 8.53
N THR A 24 -0.15 15.59 9.30
CA THR A 24 1.08 15.48 10.11
C THR A 24 2.34 15.22 9.30
N ILE A 25 2.26 14.79 8.04
CA ILE A 25 3.43 14.44 7.20
C ILE A 25 3.76 15.48 6.13
N ARG A 26 3.03 16.60 6.07
CA ARG A 26 3.21 17.63 5.03
C ARG A 26 4.56 18.34 5.10
N ASP A 27 5.29 18.22 6.20
CA ASP A 27 6.66 18.69 6.35
C ASP A 27 7.69 17.84 5.58
N CYS A 28 7.40 16.55 5.36
CA CYS A 28 8.33 15.59 4.77
C CYS A 28 7.80 14.88 3.50
N ALA A 29 6.58 15.20 3.05
CA ALA A 29 5.99 14.64 1.85
C ALA A 29 4.95 15.58 1.22
N ASP A 30 4.89 15.57 -0.11
CA ASP A 30 3.79 16.15 -0.86
C ASP A 30 2.56 15.26 -0.79
N VAL A 31 1.43 15.83 -0.35
CA VAL A 31 0.18 15.10 -0.12
C VAL A 31 -0.96 15.72 -0.92
N GLY A 32 -1.53 14.94 -1.83
CA GLY A 32 -2.75 15.25 -2.56
C GLY A 32 -3.91 14.36 -2.16
N ILE A 33 -5.04 14.93 -1.75
CA ILE A 33 -6.28 14.22 -1.45
C ILE A 33 -7.34 14.65 -2.47
N ALA A 34 -8.11 13.69 -2.98
CA ALA A 34 -9.24 13.92 -3.86
C ALA A 34 -10.42 13.02 -3.44
N ALA A 35 -11.62 13.58 -3.41
CA ALA A 35 -12.83 12.86 -3.02
C ALA A 35 -13.97 13.12 -4.01
N SER A 36 -14.82 12.13 -4.19
CA SER A 36 -16.07 12.18 -4.96
C SER A 36 -17.06 11.16 -4.39
N ASP A 37 -18.29 11.15 -4.90
CA ASP A 37 -19.31 10.16 -4.50
C ASP A 37 -18.91 8.70 -4.80
N ARG A 38 -17.93 8.48 -5.68
CA ARG A 38 -17.50 7.14 -6.11
C ARG A 38 -16.22 6.65 -5.44
N TYR A 39 -15.38 7.57 -4.97
CA TYR A 39 -14.09 7.23 -4.40
C TYR A 39 -13.54 8.35 -3.52
N TRP A 40 -12.71 7.95 -2.57
CA TRP A 40 -11.75 8.80 -1.88
C TRP A 40 -10.34 8.34 -2.23
N ARG A 41 -9.43 9.26 -2.48
CA ARG A 41 -8.05 8.97 -2.90
C ARG A 41 -7.07 9.88 -2.18
N ILE A 42 -5.95 9.31 -1.76
CA ILE A 42 -4.76 10.02 -1.30
C ILE A 42 -3.54 9.58 -2.11
N ALA A 43 -2.74 10.53 -2.54
CA ALA A 43 -1.42 10.32 -3.12
C ALA A 43 -0.37 11.03 -2.27
N VAL A 44 0.71 10.34 -2.00
CA VAL A 44 1.79 10.80 -1.12
C VAL A 44 3.12 10.56 -1.81
N VAL A 45 3.90 11.64 -1.95
CA VAL A 45 5.24 11.61 -2.53
C VAL A 45 6.22 12.13 -1.48
N PRO A 46 7.03 11.25 -0.85
CA PRO A 46 8.00 11.67 0.16
C PRO A 46 9.15 12.48 -0.44
N ASN A 47 9.69 13.40 0.35
CA ASN A 47 10.87 14.21 -0.02
C ASN A 47 12.18 13.41 0.07
N GLU A 48 12.19 12.35 0.89
CA GLU A 48 13.35 11.50 1.10
C GLU A 48 13.56 10.56 -0.09
N ASP A 49 14.75 10.62 -0.68
CA ASP A 49 15.16 9.70 -1.73
C ASP A 49 15.11 8.26 -1.22
N LEU A 50 14.54 7.36 -2.03
CA LEU A 50 14.34 5.93 -1.70
C LEU A 50 13.27 5.64 -0.63
N ALA A 51 12.52 6.63 -0.16
CA ALA A 51 11.26 6.39 0.54
C ALA A 51 10.16 5.96 -0.43
N CYS A 52 9.16 5.22 0.07
CA CYS A 52 8.13 4.63 -0.78
C CYS A 52 6.98 5.62 -1.03
N ALA A 53 6.91 6.22 -2.22
CA ALA A 53 5.70 6.92 -2.65
C ALA A 53 4.52 5.95 -2.79
N PHE A 54 3.31 6.41 -2.50
CA PHE A 54 2.12 5.60 -2.66
C PHE A 54 0.86 6.40 -3.04
N GLU A 55 -0.10 5.69 -3.61
CA GLU A 55 -1.47 6.15 -3.83
C GLU A 55 -2.44 5.10 -3.29
N LEU A 56 -3.35 5.51 -2.40
CA LEU A 56 -4.44 4.69 -1.89
C LEU A 56 -5.76 5.26 -2.40
N MET A 57 -6.56 4.41 -3.05
CA MET A 57 -7.91 4.73 -3.49
C MET A 57 -8.90 3.80 -2.82
N ILE A 58 -9.87 4.36 -2.08
CA ILE A 58 -10.97 3.62 -1.48
C ILE A 58 -12.24 3.95 -2.26
N ARG A 59 -12.89 2.92 -2.82
CA ARG A 59 -14.09 3.07 -3.66
C ARG A 59 -15.34 2.80 -2.85
N SER A 60 -16.45 3.40 -3.27
CA SER A 60 -17.76 3.21 -2.62
C SER A 60 -18.33 1.80 -2.77
N ASP A 61 -17.82 0.97 -3.69
CA ASP A 61 -18.22 -0.43 -3.88
C ASP A 61 -17.44 -1.42 -3.01
N GLN A 62 -16.99 -0.97 -1.82
CA GLN A 62 -16.26 -1.77 -0.82
C GLN A 62 -14.96 -2.41 -1.36
N LYS A 63 -14.31 -1.73 -2.31
CA LYS A 63 -13.01 -2.10 -2.87
C LYS A 63 -11.99 -1.00 -2.67
N PHE A 64 -10.72 -1.37 -2.69
CA PHE A 64 -9.63 -0.41 -2.72
C PHE A 64 -8.59 -0.76 -3.77
N GLY A 65 -7.85 0.25 -4.20
CA GLY A 65 -6.66 0.14 -5.01
C GLY A 65 -5.47 0.74 -4.25
N LEU A 66 -4.31 0.12 -4.39
CA LEU A 66 -3.08 0.61 -3.79
C LEU A 66 -1.96 0.57 -4.83
N LYS A 67 -1.33 1.71 -5.06
CA LYS A 67 -0.09 1.83 -5.81
C LYS A 67 1.04 2.15 -4.85
N LEU A 68 2.09 1.36 -4.88
CA LEU A 68 3.29 1.56 -4.07
C LEU A 68 4.44 0.73 -4.65
N ALA A 69 5.68 1.08 -4.36
CA ALA A 69 6.86 0.33 -4.82
C ALA A 69 6.91 0.06 -6.34
N ALA A 70 6.35 0.98 -7.15
CA ALA A 70 6.15 0.87 -8.59
C ALA A 70 5.19 -0.26 -9.05
N GLU A 71 4.44 -0.85 -8.12
CA GLU A 71 3.39 -1.84 -8.41
C GLU A 71 2.00 -1.23 -8.20
N THR A 72 1.00 -1.81 -8.85
CA THR A 72 -0.41 -1.43 -8.74
C THR A 72 -1.25 -2.65 -8.37
N TYR A 73 -2.03 -2.53 -7.30
CA TYR A 73 -2.88 -3.57 -6.75
C TYR A 73 -4.32 -3.05 -6.66
N ASP A 74 -5.09 -3.32 -7.70
CA ASP A 74 -6.47 -2.85 -7.83
C ASP A 74 -7.51 -3.92 -7.43
N ASP A 75 -8.76 -3.48 -7.29
CA ASP A 75 -9.94 -4.32 -7.03
C ASP A 75 -9.81 -5.22 -5.78
N ARG A 76 -9.07 -4.78 -4.77
CA ARG A 76 -8.92 -5.51 -3.51
C ARG A 76 -10.16 -5.32 -2.63
N PRO A 77 -10.74 -6.38 -2.06
CA PRO A 77 -11.89 -6.26 -1.17
C PRO A 77 -11.48 -5.60 0.16
N ILE A 78 -12.36 -4.76 0.71
CA ILE A 78 -12.16 -4.18 2.04
C ILE A 78 -12.66 -5.18 3.09
N GLU A 79 -11.75 -5.94 3.68
CA GLU A 79 -12.10 -6.90 4.74
C GLU A 79 -12.12 -6.25 6.12
N ARG A 80 -11.24 -5.27 6.34
CA ARG A 80 -11.10 -4.53 7.59
C ARG A 80 -10.71 -3.08 7.31
N PHE A 81 -11.19 -2.16 8.14
CA PHE A 81 -10.90 -0.73 8.00
C PHE A 81 -9.62 -0.28 8.69
N ASP A 82 -9.26 -0.95 9.79
CA ASP A 82 -8.04 -0.66 10.54
C ASP A 82 -6.76 -0.91 9.74
N ILE A 83 -6.87 -1.62 8.61
CA ILE A 83 -5.77 -1.80 7.67
C ILE A 83 -5.27 -0.47 7.09
N PHE A 84 -6.15 0.48 6.79
CA PHE A 84 -5.74 1.69 6.07
C PHE A 84 -4.87 2.62 6.93
N PRO A 85 -5.26 2.96 8.18
CA PRO A 85 -4.39 3.72 9.07
C PRO A 85 -3.08 2.98 9.39
N ALA A 86 -3.12 1.65 9.53
CA ALA A 86 -1.93 0.85 9.77
C ALA A 86 -0.97 0.88 8.55
N LEU A 87 -1.53 0.82 7.35
CA LEU A 87 -0.79 0.79 6.09
C LEU A 87 -0.09 2.12 5.82
N VAL A 88 -0.79 3.24 5.94
CA VAL A 88 -0.17 4.56 5.72
C VAL A 88 0.96 4.86 6.72
N ARG A 89 0.80 4.46 7.99
CA ARG A 89 1.83 4.61 9.03
C ARG A 89 3.01 3.66 8.81
N ALA A 90 2.77 2.44 8.36
CA ALA A 90 3.83 1.49 8.04
C ALA A 90 4.66 1.95 6.85
N ILE A 91 4.01 2.51 5.81
CA ILE A 91 4.70 3.08 4.65
C ILE A 91 5.54 4.29 5.06
N GLU A 92 4.98 5.22 5.84
CA GLU A 92 5.72 6.36 6.41
C GLU A 92 6.97 5.92 7.18
N ALA A 93 6.85 4.84 7.95
CA ALA A 93 7.94 4.27 8.74
C ALA A 93 8.96 3.45 7.91
N GLY A 94 8.83 3.38 6.58
CA GLY A 94 9.74 2.62 5.72
C GLY A 94 9.61 1.10 5.87
N ARG A 95 8.50 0.61 6.45
CA ARG A 95 8.25 -0.83 6.63
C ARG A 95 7.68 -1.48 5.37
N VAL A 96 8.27 -1.14 4.23
CA VAL A 96 7.90 -1.62 2.91
C VAL A 96 9.07 -2.35 2.29
N ASP A 97 8.83 -3.59 1.86
CA ASP A 97 9.78 -4.40 1.10
C ASP A 97 9.24 -4.64 -0.30
N LYS A 98 10.07 -4.38 -1.32
CA LYS A 98 9.87 -4.91 -2.68
C LYS A 98 10.71 -6.18 -2.82
N ILE A 99 10.08 -7.27 -3.22
CA ILE A 99 10.69 -8.58 -3.37
C ILE A 99 10.54 -8.96 -4.84
N GLU A 100 11.65 -8.96 -5.56
CA GLU A 100 11.71 -9.39 -6.96
C GLU A 100 12.13 -10.86 -7.01
N MET A 101 11.35 -11.67 -7.71
CA MET A 101 11.57 -13.10 -7.87
C MET A 101 12.16 -13.35 -9.26
N TYR A 102 13.33 -13.97 -9.31
CA TYR A 102 14.07 -14.27 -10.54
C TYR A 102 14.18 -15.77 -10.74
N ASN A 103 14.11 -16.23 -11.99
CA ASN A 103 14.47 -17.60 -12.34
C ASN A 103 15.99 -17.75 -12.24
N THR A 104 16.46 -18.66 -11.40
CA THR A 104 17.91 -18.87 -11.16
C THR A 104 18.69 -19.33 -12.39
N MET A 105 18.04 -20.00 -13.35
CA MET A 105 18.69 -20.55 -14.54
C MET A 105 18.82 -19.51 -15.66
N THR A 106 17.86 -18.58 -15.76
CA THR A 106 17.81 -17.60 -16.87
C THR A 106 18.00 -16.16 -16.42
N ASP A 107 18.05 -15.90 -15.11
CA ASP A 107 18.02 -14.56 -14.50
C ASP A 107 16.83 -13.70 -14.96
N ALA A 108 15.74 -14.34 -15.43
CA ALA A 108 14.53 -13.66 -15.86
C ALA A 108 13.63 -13.34 -14.67
N LEU A 109 13.07 -12.13 -14.61
CA LEU A 109 12.07 -11.75 -13.61
C LEU A 109 10.78 -12.57 -13.79
N VAL A 110 10.41 -13.35 -12.78
CA VAL A 110 9.21 -14.20 -12.79
C VAL A 110 8.07 -13.66 -11.93
N GLY A 111 8.35 -12.72 -11.03
CA GLY A 111 7.32 -12.07 -10.24
C GLY A 111 7.84 -10.98 -9.33
N ILE A 112 6.91 -10.20 -8.79
CA ILE A 112 7.17 -9.15 -7.82
C ILE A 112 6.17 -9.31 -6.68
N ALA A 113 6.65 -9.23 -5.45
CA ALA A 113 5.81 -9.10 -4.27
C ALA A 113 6.18 -7.81 -3.53
N THR A 114 5.17 -7.15 -2.97
CA THR A 114 5.32 -6.02 -2.06
C THR A 114 4.79 -6.44 -0.72
N ARG A 115 5.60 -6.30 0.32
CA ARG A 115 5.20 -6.53 1.71
C ARG A 115 5.22 -5.23 2.48
N VAL A 116 4.15 -4.94 3.21
CA VAL A 116 4.07 -3.84 4.17
C VAL A 116 3.84 -4.44 5.56
N GLU A 117 4.81 -4.29 6.45
CA GLU A 117 4.71 -4.79 7.83
C GLU A 117 3.90 -3.79 8.67
N LEU A 118 2.63 -4.12 8.93
CA LEU A 118 1.67 -3.26 9.62
C LEU A 118 1.90 -3.28 11.13
N ALA A 119 2.12 -4.47 11.67
CA ALA A 119 2.49 -4.77 13.04
C ALA A 119 3.18 -6.15 13.09
N PRO A 120 3.87 -6.53 14.19
CA PRO A 120 4.46 -7.86 14.30
C PRO A 120 3.43 -8.97 14.03
N GLY A 121 3.68 -9.77 12.99
CA GLY A 121 2.78 -10.85 12.57
C GLY A 121 1.56 -10.40 11.76
N TRP A 122 1.45 -9.12 11.41
CA TRP A 122 0.41 -8.59 10.54
C TRP A 122 1.04 -7.86 9.35
N ASP A 123 1.10 -8.56 8.23
CA ASP A 123 1.64 -8.04 6.98
C ASP A 123 0.51 -7.86 5.97
N TRP A 124 0.56 -6.76 5.22
CA TRP A 124 -0.14 -6.68 3.95
C TRP A 124 0.81 -7.13 2.84
N ILE A 125 0.36 -8.04 1.99
CA ILE A 125 1.14 -8.57 0.88
C ILE A 125 0.35 -8.41 -0.41
N GLY A 126 0.95 -7.76 -1.40
CA GLY A 126 0.48 -7.76 -2.77
C GLY A 126 1.50 -8.44 -3.66
N ASP A 127 1.10 -9.42 -4.48
CA ASP A 127 1.98 -10.06 -5.45
C ASP A 127 1.44 -10.00 -6.87
N ARG A 128 2.37 -10.05 -7.82
CA ARG A 128 2.12 -10.16 -9.26
C ARG A 128 3.10 -11.15 -9.85
N ARG A 129 2.58 -12.17 -10.53
CA ARG A 129 3.40 -13.11 -11.31
C ARG A 129 3.53 -12.63 -12.75
N VAL A 130 4.76 -12.63 -13.25
CA VAL A 130 5.10 -12.31 -14.65
C VAL A 130 5.19 -13.60 -15.47
N ALA A 131 5.66 -14.68 -14.84
CA ALA A 131 5.76 -16.00 -15.43
C ALA A 131 5.28 -17.09 -14.46
N ARG A 132 5.17 -18.32 -14.97
CA ARG A 132 4.84 -19.50 -14.15
C ARG A 132 5.92 -19.72 -13.10
N ALA A 133 5.50 -20.05 -11.88
CA ALA A 133 6.43 -20.39 -10.81
C ALA A 133 7.34 -21.56 -11.22
N THR A 134 8.62 -21.46 -10.86
CA THR A 134 9.62 -22.49 -11.14
C THR A 134 10.20 -23.02 -9.85
N ALA A 135 10.78 -24.23 -9.87
CA ALA A 135 11.35 -24.84 -8.67
C ALA A 135 12.60 -24.11 -8.14
N ALA A 136 13.22 -23.25 -8.96
CA ALA A 136 14.48 -22.59 -8.64
C ALA A 136 14.34 -21.07 -8.86
N GLU A 137 13.81 -20.39 -7.84
CA GLU A 137 13.63 -18.93 -7.80
C GLU A 137 14.61 -18.31 -6.81
N GLU A 138 15.26 -17.22 -7.22
CA GLU A 138 16.06 -16.35 -6.37
C GLU A 138 15.20 -15.15 -5.96
N TRP A 139 15.19 -14.80 -4.67
CA TRP A 139 14.40 -13.70 -4.15
C TRP A 139 15.31 -12.55 -3.76
N ARG A 140 15.14 -11.41 -4.40
CA ARG A 140 15.91 -10.18 -4.16
C ARG A 140 15.03 -9.17 -3.46
N THR A 141 15.37 -8.84 -2.22
CA THR A 141 14.57 -7.94 -1.37
C THR A 141 15.22 -6.58 -1.25
N ARG A 142 14.44 -5.53 -1.49
CA ARG A 142 14.80 -4.13 -1.25
C ARG A 142 13.82 -3.51 -0.27
N ARG A 143 14.34 -2.96 0.83
CA ARG A 143 13.57 -2.17 1.80
C ARG A 143 13.60 -0.69 1.46
N PHE A 144 12.48 0.00 1.62
CA PHE A 144 12.37 1.45 1.46
C PHE A 144 12.77 2.18 2.75
N LEU A 145 13.17 3.45 2.61
CA LEU A 145 13.50 4.30 3.76
C LEU A 145 12.23 4.91 4.39
N PRO A 146 12.27 5.26 5.70
CA PRO A 146 11.23 6.06 6.32
C PRO A 146 11.20 7.47 5.73
N TYR A 147 10.06 8.16 5.86
CA TYR A 147 9.88 9.52 5.35
C TYR A 147 10.68 10.55 6.15
N ARG A 148 10.99 10.25 7.41
CA ARG A 148 11.84 11.05 8.29
C ARG A 148 13.03 10.24 8.75
N ARG A 149 14.19 10.88 8.82
CA ARG A 149 15.43 10.32 9.38
C ARG A 149 15.66 10.81 10.81
#